data_AF-A0A830FM56-F1
#
_entry.id   AF-A0A830FM56-F1
#
_cell.length_a   1.000
_cell.length_b   1.000
_cell.length_c   1.000
_cell.angle_alpha   90.00
_cell.angle_beta   90.00
_cell.angle_gamma   90.00
#
_symmetry.space_group_name_H-M   'P 1'
#
loop_
_entity.id
_entity.type
_entity.pdbx_description
1 polymer ?
#
loop_
_entity_poly.entity_id
_entity_poly.type
_entity_poly.pdbx_seq_one_letter_code
_entity_poly.pdbx_strand_id
1 'polypeptide(L)'
;MDVQTLVMRDVDYLLALGVLVVGLVAGYLVGRLNARLLRAAGVPEAVEGTSVERTARRFDTSIAALLARFSSLVIYAVAVVLALAVMDLVDLRALWYRLVGYLPAVVFALAVLVFGVLVGDKAEVVVSERLRGVKVPEIGVIPLVVKYGIVFVAVLVALGQLGVATLPLVLVFAAAALALIVFVAVATKDLLTSAAAGVYVLLNQPYGIGDRVRIGETSGIVQELDVFVTYIEDDGTEHVVPNAHVFEYGVVKER
;
A
#
# COMPACT_ATOMS: atom_id res chain seq x y z
N MET A 1 3.13 -21.77 52.75
CA MET A 1 2.84 -20.39 52.35
C MET A 1 3.11 -19.54 53.57
N ASP A 2 4.24 -18.84 53.59
CA ASP A 2 4.72 -18.12 54.77
C ASP A 2 3.82 -16.91 55.10
N VAL A 3 3.55 -16.69 56.39
CA VAL A 3 2.77 -15.54 56.88
C VAL A 3 3.40 -14.21 56.43
N GLN A 4 4.73 -14.18 56.26
CA GLN A 4 5.45 -13.02 55.76
C GLN A 4 5.11 -12.65 54.31
N THR A 5 4.81 -13.62 53.44
CA THR A 5 4.46 -13.33 52.03
C THR A 5 3.04 -12.82 51.87
N LEU A 6 2.12 -13.19 52.78
CA LEU A 6 0.77 -12.62 52.82
C LEU A 6 0.80 -11.16 53.29
N VAL A 7 1.53 -10.87 54.37
CA VAL A 7 1.62 -9.50 54.93
C VAL A 7 2.30 -8.53 53.95
N MET A 8 3.35 -8.94 53.25
CA MET A 8 4.00 -8.08 52.24
C MET A 8 3.06 -7.76 51.07
N ARG A 9 2.28 -8.75 50.60
CA ARG A 9 1.34 -8.56 49.50
C ARG A 9 0.21 -7.60 49.86
N ASP A 10 -0.28 -7.64 51.10
CA ASP A 10 -1.31 -6.71 51.59
C ASP A 10 -0.78 -5.27 51.69
N VAL A 11 0.50 -5.09 52.03
CA VAL A 11 1.16 -3.77 52.05
C VAL A 11 1.28 -3.18 50.63
N ASP A 12 1.67 -3.98 49.64
CA ASP A 12 1.81 -3.51 48.25
C ASP A 12 0.46 -3.08 47.65
N TYR A 13 -0.64 -3.78 47.97
CA TYR A 13 -1.99 -3.36 47.57
C TYR A 13 -2.41 -2.04 48.22
N LEU A 14 -2.08 -1.82 49.50
CA LEU A 14 -2.36 -0.57 50.20
C LEU A 14 -1.52 0.60 49.64
N LEU A 15 -0.26 0.36 49.31
CA LEU A 15 0.61 1.35 48.67
C LEU A 15 0.11 1.71 47.26
N ALA A 16 -0.28 0.71 46.45
CA ALA A 16 -0.84 0.93 45.12
C ALA A 16 -2.16 1.70 45.17
N LEU A 17 -3.03 1.39 46.14
CA LEU A 17 -4.25 2.16 46.41
C LEU A 17 -3.92 3.61 46.79
N GLY A 18 -2.92 3.82 47.64
CA GLY A 18 -2.42 5.15 48.00
C GLY A 18 -1.95 5.94 46.78
N VAL A 19 -1.16 5.32 45.89
CA VAL A 19 -0.68 5.93 44.64
C VAL A 19 -1.84 6.31 43.72
N LEU A 20 -2.86 5.46 43.59
CA LEU A 20 -4.06 5.77 42.80
C LEU A 20 -4.84 6.96 43.38
N VAL A 21 -5.04 6.99 44.70
CA VAL A 21 -5.75 8.08 45.38
C VAL A 21 -5.01 9.39 45.19
N VAL A 22 -3.70 9.41 45.41
CA VAL A 22 -2.86 10.59 45.20
C VAL A 22 -2.88 11.04 43.75
N GLY A 23 -2.77 10.10 42.80
CA GLY A 23 -2.82 10.38 41.38
C GLY A 23 -4.16 10.93 40.91
N LEU A 24 -5.27 10.41 41.45
CA LEU A 24 -6.63 10.89 41.13
C LEU A 24 -6.85 12.31 41.67
N VAL A 25 -6.40 12.59 42.89
CA VAL A 25 -6.45 13.94 43.48
C VAL A 25 -5.57 14.91 42.71
N ALA A 26 -4.33 14.51 42.38
CA ALA A 26 -3.39 15.33 41.61
C ALA A 26 -3.91 15.62 40.19
N GLY A 27 -4.42 14.60 39.48
CA GLY A 27 -4.97 14.77 38.12
C GLY A 27 -6.21 15.67 38.10
N TYR A 28 -7.08 15.55 39.10
CA TYR A 28 -8.23 16.45 39.27
C TYR A 28 -7.79 17.89 39.54
N LEU A 29 -6.85 18.09 40.47
CA LEU A 29 -6.33 19.41 40.84
C LEU A 29 -5.61 20.09 39.66
N VAL A 30 -4.73 19.37 38.96
CA VAL A 30 -4.01 19.88 37.80
C VAL A 30 -4.96 20.17 36.65
N GLY A 31 -5.94 19.30 36.37
CA GLY A 31 -6.95 19.57 35.34
C GLY A 31 -7.74 20.85 35.65
N ARG A 32 -8.13 21.03 36.93
CA ARG A 32 -8.85 22.23 37.39
C ARG A 32 -7.99 23.49 37.34
N LEU A 33 -6.72 23.40 37.72
CA LEU A 33 -5.77 24.51 37.67
C LEU A 33 -5.47 24.89 36.22
N ASN A 34 -5.19 23.91 35.36
CA ASN A 34 -4.90 24.15 33.95
C ASN A 34 -6.11 24.79 33.25
N ALA A 35 -7.32 24.32 33.53
CA ALA A 35 -8.54 24.96 33.01
C ALA A 35 -8.71 26.42 33.48
N ARG A 36 -8.28 26.76 34.71
CA ARG A 36 -8.28 28.15 35.21
C ARG A 36 -7.20 28.99 34.52
N LEU A 37 -5.99 28.46 34.38
CA LEU A 37 -4.86 29.14 33.74
C LEU A 37 -5.14 29.41 32.27
N LEU A 38 -5.69 28.43 31.54
CA LEU A 38 -6.03 28.59 30.13
C LEU A 38 -7.10 29.67 29.92
N ARG A 39 -8.09 29.77 30.83
CA ARG A 39 -9.08 30.87 30.80
C ARG A 39 -8.46 32.21 31.18
N ALA A 40 -7.63 32.24 32.21
CA ALA A 40 -6.95 33.47 32.65
C ALA A 40 -5.96 34.01 31.60
N ALA A 41 -5.37 33.12 30.80
CA ALA A 41 -4.47 33.45 29.70
C ALA A 41 -5.21 33.83 28.41
N GLY A 42 -6.54 33.85 28.40
CA GLY A 42 -7.34 34.23 27.23
C GLY A 42 -7.28 33.23 26.07
N VAL A 43 -6.93 31.97 26.33
CA VAL A 43 -6.83 30.93 25.30
C VAL A 43 -8.17 30.66 24.60
N PRO A 44 -9.33 30.62 25.28
CA PRO A 44 -10.62 30.48 24.61
C PRO A 44 -10.88 31.57 23.57
N GLU A 45 -10.56 32.81 23.90
CA GLU A 45 -10.74 33.99 23.06
C GLU A 45 -9.72 34.00 21.90
N ALA A 46 -8.48 33.60 22.16
CA ALA A 46 -7.42 33.55 21.15
C ALA A 46 -7.65 32.50 20.05
N VAL A 47 -8.44 31.46 20.34
CA VAL A 47 -8.68 30.33 19.42
C VAL A 47 -10.09 30.42 18.80
N GLU A 48 -10.88 31.42 19.19
CA GLU A 48 -12.21 31.66 18.64
C GLU A 48 -12.15 32.00 17.14
N GLY A 49 -13.05 31.40 16.35
CA GLY A 49 -13.09 31.58 14.89
C GLY A 49 -12.11 30.70 14.09
N THR A 50 -11.17 30.01 14.75
CA THR A 50 -10.26 29.08 14.07
C THR A 50 -10.98 27.86 13.49
N SER A 51 -10.39 27.25 12.46
CA SER A 51 -10.86 25.96 11.91
C SER A 51 -10.84 24.84 12.94
N VAL A 52 -9.92 24.91 13.90
CA VAL A 52 -9.76 23.92 14.97
C VAL A 52 -10.92 24.01 15.97
N GLU A 53 -11.33 25.23 16.37
CA GLU A 53 -12.44 25.42 17.32
C GLU A 53 -13.77 24.96 16.73
N ARG A 54 -13.97 25.16 15.42
CA ARG A 54 -15.13 24.61 14.69
C ARG A 54 -15.18 23.08 14.73
N THR A 55 -14.03 22.41 14.66
CA THR A 55 -13.95 20.96 14.77
C THR A 55 -14.20 20.50 16.21
N ALA A 56 -13.67 21.21 17.22
CA ALA A 56 -13.91 20.90 18.62
C ALA A 56 -15.40 21.03 19.00
N ARG A 57 -16.08 22.09 18.54
CA ARG A 57 -17.53 22.28 18.77
C ARG A 57 -18.40 21.17 18.17
N ARG A 58 -17.98 20.48 17.11
CA ARG A 58 -18.71 19.31 16.58
C ARG A 58 -18.77 18.15 17.57
N PHE A 59 -17.82 18.09 18.50
CA PHE A 59 -17.77 17.13 19.60
C PHE A 59 -18.28 17.72 20.93
N ASP A 60 -19.04 18.84 20.86
CA ASP A 60 -19.63 19.52 22.01
C ASP A 60 -18.58 19.91 23.08
N THR A 61 -17.37 20.25 22.62
CA THR A 61 -16.23 20.58 23.49
C THR A 61 -15.45 21.79 22.97
N SER A 62 -14.56 22.33 23.81
CA SER A 62 -13.67 23.44 23.45
C SER A 62 -12.20 23.01 23.50
N ILE A 63 -11.35 23.68 22.74
CA ILE A 63 -9.91 23.35 22.68
C ILE A 63 -9.25 23.51 24.06
N ALA A 64 -9.57 24.57 24.79
CA ALA A 64 -9.06 24.77 26.14
C ALA A 64 -9.51 23.64 27.09
N ALA A 65 -10.75 23.13 26.94
CA ALA A 65 -11.23 22.00 27.72
C ALA A 65 -10.52 20.70 27.33
N LEU A 66 -10.26 20.47 26.04
CA LEU A 66 -9.50 19.32 25.56
C LEU A 66 -8.07 19.32 26.10
N LEU A 67 -7.39 20.47 26.06
CA LEU A 67 -6.04 20.63 26.61
C LEU A 67 -6.00 20.37 28.12
N ALA A 68 -6.95 20.93 28.87
CA ALA A 68 -7.05 20.69 30.32
C ALA A 68 -7.34 19.22 30.64
N ARG A 69 -8.26 18.58 29.90
CA ARG A 69 -8.58 17.16 30.04
C ARG A 69 -7.38 16.28 29.69
N PHE A 70 -6.66 16.60 28.63
CA PHE A 70 -5.46 15.89 28.22
C PHE A 70 -4.41 15.89 29.33
N SER A 71 -4.15 17.04 29.98
CA SER A 71 -3.24 17.12 31.12
C SER A 71 -3.67 16.21 32.28
N SER A 72 -4.97 16.19 32.62
CA SER A 72 -5.47 15.30 33.66
C SER A 72 -5.40 13.81 33.28
N LEU A 73 -5.64 13.49 32.01
CA LEU A 73 -5.60 12.12 31.49
C LEU A 73 -4.19 11.54 31.55
N VAL A 74 -3.17 12.35 31.23
CA VAL A 74 -1.77 11.95 31.37
C VAL A 74 -1.44 11.62 32.82
N ILE A 75 -1.90 12.43 33.77
CA ILE A 75 -1.64 12.19 35.20
C ILE A 75 -2.34 10.92 35.69
N TYR A 76 -3.60 10.69 35.27
CA TYR A 76 -4.30 9.46 35.61
C TYR A 76 -3.61 8.24 35.00
N ALA A 77 -3.17 8.31 33.75
CA ALA A 77 -2.43 7.22 33.11
C ALA A 77 -1.11 6.91 33.85
N VAL A 78 -0.34 7.95 34.22
CA VAL A 78 0.89 7.80 35.00
C VAL A 78 0.60 7.20 36.38
N ALA A 79 -0.44 7.67 37.06
CA ALA A 79 -0.83 7.14 38.37
C ALA A 79 -1.20 5.65 38.31
N VAL A 80 -1.96 5.25 37.28
CA VAL A 80 -2.29 3.83 37.04
C VAL A 80 -1.03 3.02 36.77
N VAL A 81 -0.14 3.50 35.90
CA VAL A 81 1.13 2.80 35.59
C VAL A 81 2.01 2.66 36.84
N LEU A 82 2.11 3.71 37.66
CA LEU A 82 2.86 3.68 38.92
C LEU A 82 2.22 2.72 39.93
N ALA A 83 0.89 2.70 40.05
CA ALA A 83 0.21 1.75 40.92
C ALA A 83 0.44 0.29 40.47
N LEU A 84 0.37 0.03 39.16
CA LEU A 84 0.70 -1.28 38.59
C LEU A 84 2.17 -1.66 38.82
N ALA A 85 3.09 -0.69 38.77
CA ALA A 85 4.50 -0.90 39.07
C ALA A 85 4.75 -1.20 40.56
N VAL A 86 4.01 -0.54 41.47
CA VAL A 86 4.07 -0.85 42.92
C VAL A 86 3.56 -2.25 43.22
N MET A 87 2.57 -2.73 42.47
CA MET A 87 2.05 -4.11 42.59
C MET A 87 2.97 -5.16 41.94
N ASP A 88 4.14 -4.76 41.43
CA ASP A 88 5.06 -5.61 40.67
C ASP A 88 4.41 -6.30 39.44
N LEU A 89 3.29 -5.73 38.97
CA LEU A 89 2.58 -6.20 37.78
C LEU A 89 3.22 -5.66 36.48
N VAL A 90 3.96 -4.56 36.59
CA VAL A 90 4.59 -3.88 35.46
C VAL A 90 6.02 -3.48 35.81
N ASP A 91 6.98 -4.08 35.11
CA ASP A 91 8.38 -3.66 35.20
C ASP A 91 8.64 -2.42 34.34
N LEU A 92 8.72 -1.26 35.00
CA LEU A 92 9.02 0.02 34.36
C LEU A 92 10.39 0.03 33.66
N ARG A 93 11.37 -0.74 34.16
CA ARG A 93 12.69 -0.87 33.52
C ARG A 93 12.55 -1.64 32.23
N ALA A 94 11.84 -2.78 32.25
CA ALA A 94 11.58 -3.56 31.05
C ALA A 94 10.81 -2.75 29.99
N LEU A 95 9.81 -1.96 30.41
CA LEU A 95 9.10 -1.04 29.50
C LEU A 95 10.04 0.01 28.90
N TRP A 96 10.89 0.62 29.72
CA TRP A 96 11.87 1.60 29.25
C TRP A 96 12.85 0.99 28.25
N TYR A 97 13.40 -0.19 28.53
CA TYR A 97 14.29 -0.89 27.60
C TYR A 97 13.59 -1.25 26.28
N ARG A 98 12.32 -1.69 26.32
CA ARG A 98 11.53 -1.94 25.11
C ARG A 98 11.33 -0.65 24.32
N LEU A 99 10.98 0.46 24.97
CA LEU A 99 10.75 1.73 24.32
C LEU A 99 12.03 2.26 23.64
N VAL A 100 13.13 2.30 24.38
CA VAL A 100 14.44 2.75 23.86
C VAL A 100 14.96 1.79 22.79
N GLY A 101 14.77 0.49 22.96
CA GLY A 101 15.12 -0.52 21.96
C GLY A 101 14.29 -0.43 20.68
N TYR A 102 13.08 0.12 20.75
CA TYR A 102 12.21 0.33 19.59
C TYR A 102 12.58 1.57 18.77
N LEU A 103 13.20 2.60 19.37
CA LEU A 103 13.60 3.82 18.67
C LEU A 103 14.47 3.56 17.42
N PRO A 104 15.56 2.77 17.49
CA PRO A 104 16.37 2.45 16.32
C PRO A 104 15.55 1.78 15.20
N ALA A 105 14.63 0.89 15.55
CA ALA A 105 13.76 0.21 14.58
C ALA A 105 12.83 1.20 13.86
N VAL A 106 12.26 2.17 14.60
CA VAL A 106 11.44 3.24 14.03
C VAL A 106 12.27 4.12 13.10
N VAL A 107 13.48 4.51 13.50
CA VAL A 107 14.38 5.32 12.66
C VAL A 107 14.75 4.57 11.39
N PHE A 108 15.09 3.29 11.48
CA PHE A 108 15.43 2.47 10.33
C PHE A 108 14.22 2.25 9.41
N ALA A 109 13.04 1.98 9.96
CA ALA A 109 11.81 1.85 9.20
C ALA A 109 11.47 3.14 8.42
N LEU A 110 11.63 4.31 9.07
CA LEU A 110 11.44 5.60 8.42
C LEU A 110 12.48 5.85 7.32
N ALA A 111 13.75 5.54 7.59
CA ALA A 111 14.83 5.69 6.61
C ALA A 111 14.58 4.82 5.37
N VAL A 112 14.20 3.56 5.55
CA VAL A 112 13.84 2.65 4.46
C VAL A 112 12.63 3.16 3.69
N LEU A 113 11.61 3.69 4.35
CA LEU A 113 10.43 4.23 3.69
C LEU A 113 10.78 5.44 2.81
N VAL A 114 11.54 6.39 3.37
CA VAL A 114 12.01 7.57 2.63
C VAL A 114 12.87 7.15 1.43
N PHE A 115 13.81 6.22 1.64
CA PHE A 115 14.65 5.70 0.58
C PHE A 115 13.83 4.98 -0.49
N GLY A 116 12.84 4.18 -0.10
CA GLY A 116 11.95 3.48 -1.02
C GLY A 116 11.14 4.41 -1.90
N VAL A 117 10.59 5.49 -1.33
CA VAL A 117 9.88 6.53 -2.11
C VAL A 117 10.83 7.22 -3.07
N LEU A 118 12.02 7.62 -2.62
CA LEU A 118 13.02 8.28 -3.46
C LEU A 118 13.47 7.39 -4.64
N VAL A 119 13.74 6.12 -4.37
CA VAL A 119 14.10 5.13 -5.40
C VAL A 119 12.93 4.87 -6.34
N GLY A 120 11.70 4.78 -5.81
CA GLY A 120 10.48 4.62 -6.60
C GLY A 120 10.25 5.77 -7.57
N ASP A 121 10.37 7.02 -7.10
CA ASP A 121 10.26 8.23 -7.94
C ASP A 121 11.35 8.24 -9.02
N LYS A 122 12.60 7.88 -8.65
CA LYS A 122 13.68 7.84 -9.63
C LYS A 122 13.46 6.74 -10.68
N ALA A 123 12.98 5.58 -10.27
CA ALA A 123 12.66 4.47 -11.16
C ALA A 123 11.51 4.84 -12.12
N GLU A 124 10.47 5.53 -11.65
CA GLU A 124 9.38 6.04 -12.49
C GLU A 124 9.94 6.90 -13.63
N VAL A 125 10.78 7.88 -13.30
CA VAL A 125 11.37 8.78 -14.29
C VAL A 125 12.23 8.00 -15.28
N VAL A 126 13.12 7.13 -14.81
CA VAL A 126 13.99 6.33 -15.68
C VAL A 126 13.18 5.45 -16.62
N VAL A 127 12.16 4.75 -16.11
CA VAL A 127 11.31 3.87 -16.93
C VAL A 127 10.49 4.70 -17.92
N SER A 128 9.96 5.85 -17.51
CA SER A 128 9.21 6.74 -18.40
C SER A 128 10.08 7.26 -19.55
N GLU A 129 11.34 7.65 -19.28
CA GLU A 129 12.28 8.12 -20.30
C GLU A 129 12.63 7.02 -21.31
N ARG A 130 12.79 5.77 -20.84
CA ARG A 130 13.06 4.63 -21.73
C ARG A 130 11.87 4.28 -22.61
N LEU A 131 10.64 4.52 -22.13
CA LEU A 131 9.42 4.22 -22.87
C LEU A 131 8.91 5.37 -23.74
N ARG A 132 9.47 6.59 -23.64
CA ARG A 132 9.08 7.75 -24.48
C ARG A 132 9.19 7.50 -26.00
N GLY A 133 10.07 6.59 -26.42
CA GLY A 133 10.22 6.23 -27.83
C GLY A 133 9.11 5.34 -28.40
N VAL A 134 8.26 4.78 -27.54
CA VAL A 134 7.20 3.87 -27.93
C VAL A 134 5.89 4.67 -28.06
N LYS A 135 5.24 4.64 -29.23
CA LYS A 135 4.00 5.38 -29.49
C LYS A 135 2.77 4.53 -29.15
N VAL A 136 2.59 4.19 -27.86
CA VAL A 136 1.43 3.40 -27.40
C VAL A 136 0.59 4.23 -26.42
N PRO A 137 -0.74 4.29 -26.57
CA PRO A 137 -1.62 5.18 -25.80
C PRO A 137 -1.60 5.04 -24.26
N GLU A 138 -1.07 3.96 -23.67
CA GLU A 138 -1.14 3.69 -22.22
C GLU A 138 0.20 3.45 -21.51
N ILE A 139 1.32 3.85 -22.12
CA ILE A 139 2.66 3.64 -21.55
C ILE A 139 2.84 4.21 -20.14
N GLY A 140 2.05 5.23 -19.76
CA GLY A 140 2.10 5.85 -18.44
C GLY A 140 1.81 4.91 -17.27
N VAL A 141 1.16 3.77 -17.51
CA VAL A 141 0.83 2.80 -16.43
C VAL A 141 2.08 2.03 -15.97
N ILE A 142 3.01 1.70 -16.87
CA ILE A 142 4.18 0.87 -16.54
C ILE A 142 5.13 1.57 -15.54
N PRO A 143 5.55 2.83 -15.75
CA PRO A 143 6.37 3.55 -14.76
C PRO A 143 5.71 3.63 -13.38
N LEU A 144 4.38 3.81 -13.35
CA LEU A 144 3.61 3.92 -12.12
C LEU A 144 3.57 2.60 -11.35
N VAL A 145 3.38 1.48 -12.04
CA VAL A 145 3.44 0.13 -11.46
C VAL A 145 4.81 -0.15 -10.86
N VAL A 146 5.90 0.23 -11.55
CA VAL A 146 7.27 0.06 -11.05
C VAL A 146 7.48 0.84 -9.76
N LYS A 147 7.11 2.13 -9.73
CA LYS A 147 7.22 2.98 -8.54
C LYS A 147 6.47 2.39 -7.35
N TYR A 148 5.19 2.08 -7.53
CA TYR A 148 4.39 1.57 -6.42
C TYR A 148 4.81 0.17 -5.98
N GLY A 149 5.37 -0.65 -6.89
CA GLY A 149 6.00 -1.92 -6.53
C GLY A 149 7.20 -1.71 -5.59
N ILE A 150 8.08 -0.76 -5.90
CA ILE A 150 9.25 -0.43 -5.05
C ILE A 150 8.79 0.12 -3.70
N VAL A 151 7.84 1.06 -3.70
CA VAL A 151 7.30 1.64 -2.47
C VAL A 151 6.63 0.56 -1.61
N PHE A 152 5.89 -0.36 -2.21
CA PHE A 152 5.26 -1.46 -1.50
C PHE A 152 6.29 -2.35 -0.80
N VAL A 153 7.39 -2.72 -1.48
CA VAL A 153 8.48 -3.48 -0.86
C VAL A 153 9.11 -2.70 0.30
N ALA A 154 9.34 -1.40 0.13
CA ALA A 154 9.87 -0.56 1.20
C ALA A 154 8.94 -0.51 2.42
N VAL A 155 7.63 -0.43 2.21
CA VAL A 155 6.61 -0.51 3.27
C VAL A 155 6.68 -1.86 3.99
N LEU A 156 6.80 -2.97 3.27
CA LEU A 156 6.95 -4.29 3.90
C LEU A 156 8.22 -4.38 4.74
N VAL A 157 9.36 -3.89 4.24
CA VAL A 157 10.61 -3.87 5.02
C VAL A 157 10.45 -3.01 6.27
N ALA A 158 9.87 -1.82 6.15
CA ALA A 158 9.61 -0.93 7.27
C ALA A 158 8.69 -1.57 8.33
N LEU A 159 7.60 -2.21 7.90
CA LEU A 159 6.68 -2.93 8.79
C LEU A 159 7.36 -4.11 9.50
N GLY A 160 8.20 -4.86 8.79
CA GLY A 160 8.97 -5.96 9.38
C GLY A 160 9.92 -5.48 10.49
N GLN A 161 10.54 -4.31 10.31
CA GLN A 161 11.41 -3.69 11.31
C GLN A 161 10.63 -3.26 12.55
N LEU A 162 9.38 -2.82 12.38
CA LEU A 162 8.48 -2.49 13.48
C LEU A 162 7.89 -3.72 14.19
N GLY A 163 8.25 -4.94 13.78
CA GLY A 163 7.74 -6.20 14.33
C GLY A 163 6.34 -6.57 13.86
N VAL A 164 5.83 -5.92 12.81
CA VAL A 164 4.54 -6.22 12.22
C VAL A 164 4.66 -7.45 11.32
N ALA A 165 3.73 -8.40 11.46
CA ALA A 165 3.68 -9.58 10.59
C ALA A 165 3.31 -9.17 9.15
N THR A 166 4.26 -9.27 8.22
CA THR A 166 4.09 -8.86 6.81
C THR A 166 3.64 -9.98 5.89
N LEU A 167 3.71 -11.24 6.34
CA LEU A 167 3.30 -12.42 5.57
C LEU A 167 1.90 -12.29 4.94
N PRO A 168 0.85 -11.88 5.68
CA PRO A 168 -0.48 -11.73 5.09
C PRO A 168 -0.52 -10.69 3.95
N LEU A 169 0.20 -9.58 4.09
CA LEU A 169 0.27 -8.53 3.08
C LEU A 169 0.99 -9.03 1.82
N VAL A 170 2.09 -9.78 2.00
CA VAL A 170 2.82 -10.41 0.90
C VAL A 170 1.94 -11.37 0.13
N LEU A 171 1.15 -12.20 0.82
CA LEU A 171 0.26 -13.17 0.18
C LEU A 171 -0.85 -12.49 -0.64
N VAL A 172 -1.49 -11.45 -0.09
CA VAL A 172 -2.51 -10.69 -0.82
C VAL A 172 -1.92 -10.01 -2.06
N PHE A 173 -0.74 -9.40 -1.92
CA PHE A 173 -0.05 -8.78 -3.05
C PHE A 173 0.35 -9.81 -4.12
N ALA A 174 0.90 -10.95 -3.71
CA ALA A 174 1.26 -12.02 -4.64
C ALA A 174 0.05 -12.55 -5.39
N ALA A 175 -1.09 -12.73 -4.71
CA ALA A 175 -2.35 -13.14 -5.34
C ALA A 175 -2.84 -12.09 -6.34
N ALA A 176 -2.82 -10.80 -5.98
CA ALA A 176 -3.22 -9.71 -6.87
C ALA A 176 -2.29 -9.60 -8.09
N ALA A 177 -0.97 -9.71 -7.90
CA ALA A 177 0.01 -9.69 -8.97
C ALA A 177 -0.17 -10.88 -9.92
N LEU A 178 -0.39 -12.09 -9.40
CA LEU A 178 -0.67 -13.28 -10.20
C LEU A 178 -1.97 -13.12 -10.97
N ALA A 179 -3.03 -12.63 -10.33
CA ALA A 179 -4.30 -12.37 -11.00
C ALA A 179 -4.15 -11.37 -12.15
N LEU A 180 -3.37 -10.29 -11.97
CA LEU A 180 -3.07 -9.34 -13.03
C LEU A 180 -2.31 -9.99 -14.19
N ILE A 181 -1.28 -10.78 -13.89
CA ILE A 181 -0.48 -11.47 -14.93
C ILE A 181 -1.36 -12.43 -15.73
N VAL A 182 -2.18 -13.23 -15.06
CA VAL A 182 -3.12 -14.16 -15.71
C VAL A 182 -4.14 -13.38 -16.54
N PHE A 183 -4.68 -12.29 -16.02
CA PHE A 183 -5.63 -11.44 -16.74
C PHE A 183 -5.02 -10.89 -18.02
N VAL A 184 -3.81 -10.31 -17.97
CA VAL A 184 -3.12 -9.79 -19.15
C VAL A 184 -2.80 -10.91 -20.15
N ALA A 185 -2.35 -12.07 -19.68
CA ALA A 185 -2.07 -13.22 -20.54
C ALA A 185 -3.32 -13.71 -21.28
N VAL A 186 -4.46 -13.80 -20.57
CA VAL A 186 -5.74 -14.22 -21.17
C VAL A 186 -6.27 -13.13 -22.11
N ALA A 187 -6.21 -11.86 -21.72
CA ALA A 187 -6.68 -10.74 -22.54
C ALA A 187 -5.89 -10.58 -23.84
N THR A 188 -4.60 -10.92 -23.84
CA THR A 188 -3.72 -10.76 -25.02
C THR A 188 -3.55 -12.07 -25.81
N LYS A 189 -4.22 -13.16 -25.42
CA LYS A 189 -4.02 -14.49 -25.98
C LYS A 189 -4.19 -14.53 -27.51
N ASP A 190 -5.23 -13.90 -28.03
CA ASP A 190 -5.57 -13.98 -29.47
C ASP A 190 -4.59 -13.17 -30.34
N LEU A 191 -4.13 -12.02 -29.81
CA LEU A 191 -3.08 -11.21 -30.45
C LEU A 191 -1.74 -11.95 -30.50
N LEU A 192 -1.35 -12.62 -29.40
CA LEU A 192 -0.13 -13.44 -29.36
C LEU A 192 -0.21 -14.61 -30.33
N THR A 193 -1.36 -15.28 -30.41
CA THR A 193 -1.58 -16.41 -31.32
C THR A 193 -1.49 -15.96 -32.78
N SER A 194 -2.08 -14.82 -33.12
CA SER A 194 -2.00 -14.24 -34.46
C SER A 194 -0.57 -13.84 -34.81
N ALA A 195 0.16 -13.19 -33.89
CA ALA A 195 1.56 -12.83 -34.09
C ALA A 195 2.45 -14.06 -34.35
N ALA A 196 2.27 -15.12 -33.57
CA ALA A 196 3.03 -16.36 -33.73
C ALA A 196 2.77 -17.01 -35.09
N ALA A 197 1.51 -17.06 -35.53
CA ALA A 197 1.14 -17.57 -36.84
C ALA A 197 1.72 -16.70 -37.97
N GLY A 198 1.67 -15.37 -37.85
CA GLY A 198 2.25 -14.47 -38.85
C GLY A 198 3.76 -14.61 -38.96
N VAL A 199 4.49 -14.67 -37.84
CA VAL A 199 5.94 -14.94 -37.85
C VAL A 199 6.25 -16.28 -38.53
N TYR A 200 5.45 -17.32 -38.29
CA TYR A 200 5.62 -18.60 -38.96
C TYR A 200 5.40 -18.50 -40.48
N VAL A 201 4.34 -17.81 -40.93
CA VAL A 201 4.05 -17.61 -42.35
C VAL A 201 5.17 -16.81 -43.02
N LEU A 202 5.66 -15.74 -42.38
CA LEU A 202 6.74 -14.92 -42.92
C LEU A 202 8.07 -15.69 -43.05
N LEU A 203 8.38 -16.56 -42.09
CA LEU A 203 9.64 -17.33 -42.08
C LEU A 203 9.61 -18.54 -43.02
N ASN A 204 8.52 -19.31 -43.01
CA ASN A 204 8.42 -20.57 -43.77
C ASN A 204 7.75 -20.39 -45.13
N GLN A 205 7.13 -19.24 -45.38
CA GLN A 205 6.47 -18.86 -46.64
C GLN A 205 5.62 -19.98 -47.26
N PRO A 206 4.66 -20.58 -46.53
CA PRO A 206 3.76 -21.59 -47.10
C PRO A 206 2.89 -21.02 -48.23
N TYR A 207 2.66 -19.70 -48.22
CA TYR A 207 2.09 -18.88 -49.28
C TYR A 207 2.68 -17.47 -49.17
N GLY A 208 2.58 -16.69 -50.26
CA GLY A 208 3.13 -15.34 -50.34
C GLY A 208 2.22 -14.37 -51.07
N ILE A 209 2.67 -13.11 -51.16
CA ILE A 209 1.99 -12.05 -51.91
C ILE A 209 1.86 -12.47 -53.38
N GLY A 210 0.66 -12.32 -53.93
CA GLY A 210 0.31 -12.72 -55.30
C GLY A 210 -0.23 -14.16 -55.43
N ASP A 211 -0.15 -14.98 -54.37
CA ASP A 211 -0.77 -16.31 -54.38
C ASP A 211 -2.29 -16.21 -54.18
N ARG A 212 -3.05 -17.02 -54.92
CA ARG A 212 -4.48 -17.24 -54.63
C ARG A 212 -4.59 -18.28 -53.51
N VAL A 213 -5.19 -17.88 -52.40
CA VAL A 213 -5.33 -18.72 -51.21
C VAL A 213 -6.75 -18.71 -50.69
N ARG A 214 -7.12 -19.79 -49.99
CA ARG A 214 -8.36 -19.90 -49.22
C ARG A 214 -8.05 -20.25 -47.77
N ILE A 215 -8.55 -19.43 -46.85
CA ILE A 215 -8.39 -19.57 -45.40
C ILE A 215 -9.80 -19.52 -44.79
N GLY A 216 -10.27 -20.67 -44.27
CA GLY A 216 -11.66 -20.81 -43.84
C GLY A 216 -12.64 -20.54 -44.99
N GLU A 217 -13.50 -19.55 -44.82
CA GLU A 217 -14.50 -19.12 -45.82
C GLU A 217 -14.01 -17.99 -46.73
N THR A 218 -12.86 -17.37 -46.43
CA THR A 218 -12.30 -16.28 -47.25
C THR A 218 -11.36 -16.85 -48.31
N SER A 219 -11.58 -16.48 -49.57
CA SER A 219 -10.73 -16.84 -50.73
C SER A 219 -10.37 -15.58 -51.49
N GLY A 220 -9.18 -15.54 -52.11
CA GLY A 220 -8.74 -14.39 -52.90
C GLY A 220 -7.23 -14.38 -53.11
N ILE A 221 -6.69 -13.27 -53.61
CA ILE A 221 -5.25 -13.07 -53.84
C ILE A 221 -4.64 -12.34 -52.64
N VAL A 222 -3.52 -12.84 -52.11
CA VAL A 222 -2.80 -12.18 -51.01
C VAL A 222 -2.14 -10.90 -51.52
N GLN A 223 -2.49 -9.76 -50.93
CA GLN A 223 -1.90 -8.46 -51.27
C GLN A 223 -0.78 -8.07 -50.30
N GLU A 224 -0.98 -8.28 -49.01
CA GLU A 224 -0.04 -7.89 -47.96
C GLU A 224 -0.01 -8.90 -46.82
N LEU A 225 1.17 -9.08 -46.24
CA LEU A 225 1.43 -9.97 -45.11
C LEU A 225 2.03 -9.17 -43.96
N ASP A 226 1.27 -9.04 -42.90
CA ASP A 226 1.71 -8.42 -41.65
C ASP A 226 1.92 -9.47 -40.56
N VAL A 227 2.53 -9.06 -39.44
CA VAL A 227 2.77 -9.96 -38.30
C VAL A 227 1.44 -10.47 -37.71
N PHE A 228 0.39 -9.65 -37.69
CA PHE A 228 -0.88 -10.01 -37.05
C PHE A 228 -1.97 -10.44 -38.02
N VAL A 229 -1.97 -9.89 -39.24
CA VAL A 229 -3.04 -10.06 -40.22
C VAL A 229 -2.48 -10.33 -41.61
N THR A 230 -3.28 -10.96 -42.46
CA THR A 230 -3.05 -11.12 -43.89
C THR A 230 -4.18 -10.40 -44.63
N TYR A 231 -3.81 -9.58 -45.62
CA TYR A 231 -4.75 -8.87 -46.48
C TYR A 231 -5.00 -9.69 -47.74
N ILE A 232 -6.25 -10.06 -47.98
CA ILE A 232 -6.70 -10.87 -49.11
C ILE A 232 -7.72 -10.07 -49.91
N GLU A 233 -7.52 -9.96 -51.22
CA GLU A 233 -8.46 -9.28 -52.11
C GLU A 233 -9.20 -10.29 -53.00
N ASP A 234 -10.52 -10.12 -53.09
CA ASP A 234 -11.37 -10.86 -54.02
C ASP A 234 -12.35 -9.89 -54.70
N ASP A 235 -12.28 -9.81 -56.03
CA ASP A 235 -13.12 -8.95 -56.89
C ASP A 235 -13.32 -7.50 -56.36
N GLY A 236 -12.25 -6.87 -55.88
CA GLY A 236 -12.24 -5.50 -55.38
C GLY A 236 -12.73 -5.32 -53.93
N THR A 237 -12.98 -6.43 -53.21
CA THR A 237 -13.24 -6.43 -51.77
C THR A 237 -12.00 -6.87 -51.02
N GLU A 238 -11.54 -6.05 -50.06
CA GLU A 238 -10.39 -6.37 -49.21
C GLU A 238 -10.85 -7.03 -47.90
N HIS A 239 -10.30 -8.19 -47.60
CA HIS A 239 -10.51 -8.96 -46.38
C HIS A 239 -9.27 -8.91 -45.50
N VAL A 240 -9.45 -8.50 -44.25
CA VAL A 240 -8.39 -8.50 -43.23
C VAL A 240 -8.55 -9.75 -42.38
N VAL A 241 -7.71 -10.75 -42.62
CA VAL A 241 -7.79 -12.06 -41.95
C VAL A 241 -6.72 -12.14 -40.86
N PRO A 242 -7.07 -12.33 -39.57
CA PRO A 242 -6.08 -12.53 -38.53
C PRO A 242 -5.29 -13.81 -38.78
N ASN A 243 -3.97 -13.74 -38.64
CA ASN A 243 -3.09 -14.85 -38.96
C ASN A 243 -3.35 -16.10 -38.11
N ALA A 244 -3.97 -15.96 -36.93
CA ALA A 244 -4.41 -17.10 -36.12
C ALA A 244 -5.35 -18.05 -36.89
N HIS A 245 -6.17 -17.53 -37.81
CA HIS A 245 -7.07 -18.34 -38.64
C HIS A 245 -6.32 -19.29 -39.56
N VAL A 246 -5.09 -18.96 -39.98
CA VAL A 246 -4.25 -19.86 -40.80
C VAL A 246 -3.96 -21.16 -40.06
N PHE A 247 -3.73 -21.09 -38.74
CA PHE A 247 -3.46 -22.25 -37.91
C PHE A 247 -4.72 -22.98 -37.47
N GLU A 248 -5.84 -22.27 -37.36
CA GLU A 248 -7.13 -22.85 -36.99
C GLU A 248 -7.78 -23.62 -38.15
N TYR A 249 -7.80 -23.03 -39.34
CA TYR A 249 -8.52 -23.56 -40.52
C TYR A 249 -7.60 -24.21 -41.56
N GLY A 250 -6.29 -23.96 -41.49
CA GLY A 250 -5.36 -24.30 -42.56
C GLY A 250 -5.46 -23.32 -43.74
N VAL A 251 -4.54 -23.48 -44.70
CA VAL A 251 -4.50 -22.69 -45.93
C VAL A 251 -4.47 -23.61 -47.13
N VAL A 252 -5.32 -23.33 -48.12
CA VAL A 252 -5.31 -24.01 -49.41
C VAL A 252 -4.79 -23.04 -50.46
N LYS A 253 -3.70 -23.42 -51.14
CA LYS A 253 -3.14 -22.66 -52.26
C LYS A 253 -3.72 -23.19 -53.57
N GLU A 254 -4.45 -22.35 -54.29
CA GLU A 254 -5.04 -22.70 -55.58
C GLU A 254 -4.03 -22.36 -56.68
N ARG A 255 -3.61 -23.38 -57.44
CA ARG A 255 -2.62 -23.26 -58.52
C ARG A 255 -3.27 -22.91 -59.86
#